data_AF-W7STK4-F1
#
_entry.id   AF-W7STK4-F1
#
_cell.length_a   1.000
_cell.length_b   1.000
_cell.length_c   1.000
_cell.angle_alpha   90.00
_cell.angle_beta   90.00
_cell.angle_gamma   90.00
#
_symmetry.space_group_name_H-M   'P 1'
#
loop_
_entity.id
_entity.type
_entity.pdbx_description
1 polymer ?
#
loop_
_entity_poly.entity_id
_entity_poly.type
_entity_poly.pdbx_seq_one_letter_code
_entity_poly.pdbx_strand_id
1 'polypeptide(L)'
;MIAASAGRVAALLDAHPVLGSGPYPIGAVVRSLSAELSVMRQAVADTPGPLGPDAPQIALLMMCLQHVAVLFHGFEELPDSMRVQARRELATAHQTARKLRGRV
;
A
#
# COMPACT_ATOMS: atom_id res chain seq x y z
N MET A 1 13.01 -9.25 1.55
CA MET A 1 12.52 -7.97 2.13
C MET A 1 11.21 -7.48 1.48
N ILE A 2 11.13 -7.44 0.14
CA ILE A 2 9.94 -6.97 -0.59
C ILE A 2 8.68 -7.77 -0.21
N ALA A 3 8.74 -9.10 -0.19
CA ALA A 3 7.61 -9.96 0.20
C ALA A 3 7.12 -9.71 1.64
N ALA A 4 8.06 -9.51 2.57
CA ALA A 4 7.75 -9.20 3.96
C ALA A 4 7.06 -7.82 4.09
N SER A 5 7.54 -6.82 3.33
CA SER A 5 6.91 -5.50 3.27
C SER A 5 5.50 -5.57 2.66
N ALA A 6 5.32 -6.31 1.56
CA ALA A 6 4.00 -6.59 0.99
C ALA A 6 3.08 -7.30 2.00
N GLY A 7 3.62 -8.22 2.80
CA GLY A 7 2.90 -8.86 3.89
C GLY A 7 2.41 -7.88 4.96
N ARG A 8 3.25 -6.93 5.36
CA ARG A 8 2.88 -5.87 6.32
C ARG A 8 1.86 -4.89 5.75
N VAL A 9 1.98 -4.52 4.46
CA VAL A 9 0.95 -3.73 3.77
C VAL A 9 -0.39 -4.46 3.78
N ALA A 10 -0.43 -5.75 3.46
CA ALA A 10 -1.66 -6.52 3.50
C ALA A 10 -2.26 -6.57 4.91
N ALA A 11 -1.45 -6.85 5.93
CA ALA A 11 -1.89 -6.89 7.32
C ALA A 11 -2.42 -5.53 7.81
N LEU A 12 -1.76 -4.42 7.43
CA LEU A 12 -2.21 -3.07 7.76
C LEU A 12 -3.59 -2.78 7.17
N LEU A 13 -3.82 -3.16 5.91
CA LEU A 13 -5.07 -2.90 5.20
C LEU A 13 -6.20 -3.87 5.62
N ASP A 14 -5.87 -5.09 6.04
CA ASP A 14 -6.79 -5.99 6.72
C ASP A 14 -7.24 -5.40 8.07
N ALA A 15 -6.34 -4.75 8.82
CA ALA A 15 -6.64 -4.13 10.11
C ALA A 15 -7.42 -2.81 9.99
N HIS A 16 -7.36 -2.14 8.84
CA HIS A 16 -8.02 -0.84 8.61
C HIS A 16 -8.92 -0.87 7.36
N PRO A 17 -9.98 -1.71 7.35
CA PRO A 17 -10.91 -1.74 6.24
C PRO A 17 -11.73 -0.43 6.20
N VAL A 18 -11.88 0.16 5.01
CA VAL A 18 -12.79 1.31 4.81
C VAL A 18 -14.24 0.79 4.77
N LEU A 19 -14.92 0.85 5.92
CA LEU A 19 -16.29 0.34 6.11
C LEU A 19 -17.27 1.48 6.42
N GLY A 20 -18.52 1.30 5.95
CA GLY A 20 -19.66 2.15 6.31
C GLY A 20 -19.42 3.66 6.17
N SER A 21 -20.19 4.43 6.93
CA SER A 21 -19.94 5.84 7.23
C SER A 21 -19.28 5.95 8.61
N GLY A 22 -18.38 6.93 8.78
CA GLY A 22 -17.73 7.19 10.06
C GLY A 22 -16.23 7.52 9.94
N PRO A 23 -15.60 7.99 11.04
CA PRO A 23 -14.21 8.39 11.04
C PRO A 23 -13.30 7.26 10.57
N TYR A 24 -12.38 7.58 9.66
CA TYR A 24 -11.36 6.64 9.21
C TYR A 24 -9.99 7.31 9.29
N PRO A 25 -9.01 6.72 10.00
CA PRO A 25 -7.72 7.35 10.30
C PRO A 25 -6.76 7.27 9.10
N ILE A 26 -7.11 7.92 7.99
CA ILE A 26 -6.36 7.84 6.73
C ILE A 26 -4.92 8.32 6.89
N GLY A 27 -4.66 9.32 7.76
CA GLY A 27 -3.32 9.83 7.98
C GLY A 27 -2.36 8.78 8.54
N ALA A 28 -2.82 8.01 9.54
CA ALA A 28 -2.04 6.93 10.14
C ALA A 28 -1.77 5.79 9.13
N VAL A 29 -2.79 5.44 8.34
CA VAL A 29 -2.66 4.43 7.29
C VAL A 29 -1.66 4.88 6.22
N VAL A 30 -1.78 6.12 5.73
CA VAL A 30 -0.88 6.71 4.72
C VAL A 30 0.57 6.77 5.19
N ARG A 31 0.81 7.20 6.44
CA ARG A 31 2.17 7.21 7.02
C ARG A 31 2.78 5.81 7.02
N SER A 32 2.00 4.81 7.43
CA SER A 32 2.44 3.42 7.49
C SER A 32 2.71 2.85 6.09
N LEU A 33 1.83 3.11 5.12
CA LEU A 33 2.03 2.73 3.72
C LEU A 33 3.27 3.41 3.10
N SER A 34 3.52 4.67 3.44
CA SER A 34 4.69 5.42 2.96
C SER A 34 5.99 4.87 3.53
N ALA A 35 6.00 4.45 4.80
CA ALA A 35 7.14 3.78 5.40
C ALA A 35 7.47 2.46 4.67
N GLU A 36 6.45 1.64 4.37
CA GLU A 36 6.65 0.41 3.61
C GLU A 36 7.09 0.66 2.16
N LEU A 37 6.59 1.71 1.51
CA LEU A 37 7.09 2.12 0.19
C LEU A 37 8.59 2.45 0.22
N SER A 38 9.07 3.14 1.25
CA SER A 38 10.51 3.42 1.42
C SER A 38 11.32 2.13 1.61
N VAL A 39 10.81 1.19 2.42
CA VAL A 39 11.44 -0.14 2.60
C VAL A 39 11.51 -0.90 1.27
N MET A 40 10.43 -0.90 0.48
CA MET A 40 10.41 -1.55 -0.83
C MET A 40 11.39 -0.89 -1.82
N ARG A 41 11.46 0.45 -1.85
CA ARG A 41 12.42 1.19 -2.68
C ARG A 41 13.85 0.81 -2.36
N GLN A 42 14.18 0.77 -1.06
CA GLN A 42 15.51 0.37 -0.63
C GLN A 42 15.81 -1.08 -1.02
N ALA A 43 14.87 -2.00 -0.77
CA ALA A 43 15.04 -3.41 -1.13
C ALA A 43 15.22 -3.63 -2.65
N VAL A 44 14.55 -2.84 -3.49
CA VAL A 44 14.76 -2.85 -4.94
C VAL A 44 16.16 -2.33 -5.29
N ALA A 45 16.59 -1.22 -4.69
CA ALA A 45 17.92 -0.65 -4.92
C ALA A 45 19.05 -1.59 -4.50
N ASP A 46 18.84 -2.35 -3.41
CA ASP A 46 19.82 -3.30 -2.87
C ASP A 46 19.83 -4.64 -3.62
N THR A 47 18.86 -4.91 -4.50
CA THR A 47 18.80 -6.19 -5.23
C THR A 47 19.80 -6.17 -6.37
N PRO A 48 20.84 -7.04 -6.36
CA PRO A 48 21.77 -7.12 -7.47
C PRO A 48 21.10 -7.79 -8.66
N GLY A 49 21.08 -7.10 -9.81
CA GLY A 49 20.50 -7.63 -11.04
C GLY A 49 18.97 -7.49 -11.12
N PRO A 50 18.33 -8.16 -12.09
CA PRO A 50 16.91 -8.00 -12.35
C PRO A 50 16.04 -8.59 -11.22
N LEU A 51 14.93 -7.92 -10.90
CA LEU A 51 13.96 -8.34 -9.88
C LEU A 51 13.19 -9.64 -10.20
N GLY A 52 13.43 -10.24 -11.37
CA GLY A 52 12.78 -11.49 -11.79
C GLY A 52 11.31 -11.31 -12.21
N PRO A 53 10.53 -12.42 -12.24
CA PRO A 53 9.18 -12.45 -12.81
C PRO A 53 8.14 -11.64 -12.03
N ASP A 54 8.38 -11.35 -10.75
CA ASP A 54 7.47 -10.55 -9.91
C ASP A 54 7.68 -9.04 -10.05
N ALA A 55 8.67 -8.58 -10.84
CA ALA A 55 8.96 -7.17 -11.05
C ALA A 55 7.70 -6.33 -11.42
N PRO A 56 6.78 -6.79 -12.31
CA PRO A 56 5.57 -6.04 -12.62
C PRO A 56 4.63 -5.88 -11.42
N GLN A 57 4.49 -6.92 -10.59
CA GLN A 57 3.65 -6.86 -9.40
C GLN A 57 4.25 -5.98 -8.31
N ILE A 58 5.58 -6.02 -8.15
CA ILE A 58 6.31 -5.13 -7.24
C ILE A 58 6.11 -3.68 -7.66
N ALA A 59 6.30 -3.37 -8.95
CA ALA A 59 6.10 -2.04 -9.50
C ALA A 59 4.65 -1.55 -9.32
N LEU A 60 3.65 -2.41 -9.59
CA LEU A 60 2.24 -2.10 -9.37
C LEU A 60 1.96 -1.75 -7.90
N LEU A 61 2.46 -2.54 -6.96
CA LEU A 61 2.27 -2.24 -5.53
C LEU A 61 2.90 -0.89 -5.17
N MET A 62 4.15 -0.65 -5.55
CA MET A 62 4.84 0.60 -5.25
C MET A 62 4.12 1.82 -5.85
N MET A 63 3.58 1.68 -7.07
CA MET A 63 2.76 2.70 -7.71
C MET A 63 1.48 2.97 -6.91
N CYS A 64 0.75 1.93 -6.48
CA CYS A 64 -0.44 2.09 -5.65
C CYS A 64 -0.12 2.80 -4.32
N LEU A 65 0.97 2.41 -3.64
CA LEU A 65 1.38 3.04 -2.38
C LEU A 65 1.72 4.53 -2.58
N GLN A 66 2.48 4.85 -3.62
CA GLN A 66 2.81 6.25 -3.96
C GLN A 66 1.55 7.03 -4.29
N HIS A 67 0.62 6.44 -5.05
CA HIS A 67 -0.63 7.10 -5.43
C HIS A 67 -1.48 7.43 -4.20
N VAL A 68 -1.67 6.47 -3.29
CA VAL A 68 -2.39 6.68 -2.02
C VAL A 68 -1.71 7.75 -1.16
N ALA A 69 -0.38 7.73 -1.07
CA ALA A 69 0.37 8.70 -0.28
C ALA A 69 0.22 10.14 -0.79
N VAL A 70 0.15 10.32 -2.11
CA VAL A 70 -0.08 11.63 -2.75
C VAL A 70 -1.54 12.04 -2.61
N LEU A 71 -2.47 11.15 -2.92
CA LEU A 71 -3.90 11.43 -2.96
C LEU A 71 -4.44 11.87 -1.59
N PHE A 72 -3.92 11.27 -0.51
CA PHE A 72 -4.37 11.55 0.86
C PHE A 72 -3.31 12.30 1.68
N HIS A 73 -2.38 12.99 1.03
CA HIS A 73 -1.38 13.80 1.72
C HIS A 73 -2.06 14.90 2.56
N GLY A 74 -1.66 15.01 3.83
CA GLY A 74 -2.17 16.03 4.75
C GLY A 74 -3.54 15.75 5.37
N PHE A 75 -4.19 14.64 5.02
CA PHE A 75 -5.43 14.21 5.69
C PHE A 75 -5.11 13.37 6.92
N GLU A 76 -5.66 13.74 8.08
CA GLU A 76 -5.65 12.87 9.26
C GLU A 76 -6.86 11.92 9.25
N GLU A 77 -8.02 12.44 8.87
CA GLU A 77 -9.27 11.68 8.71
C GLU A 77 -9.74 11.69 7.25
N LEU A 78 -10.36 10.59 6.82
CA LEU A 78 -10.87 10.44 5.46
C LEU A 78 -12.13 11.28 5.23
N PRO A 79 -12.14 12.22 4.27
CA PRO A 79 -13.36 12.93 3.89
C PRO A 79 -14.37 11.98 3.26
N ASP A 80 -15.65 12.15 3.59
CA ASP A 80 -16.73 11.32 3.02
C ASP A 80 -16.80 11.40 1.49
N SER A 81 -16.52 12.57 0.92
CA SER A 81 -16.47 12.79 -0.54
C SER A 81 -15.41 11.93 -1.24
N MET A 82 -14.37 11.50 -0.52
CA MET A 82 -13.28 10.69 -1.06
C MET A 82 -13.39 9.21 -0.69
N ARG A 83 -14.40 8.82 0.11
CA ARG A 83 -14.50 7.47 0.68
C ARG A 83 -14.56 6.36 -0.36
N VAL A 84 -15.34 6.57 -1.42
CA VAL A 84 -15.45 5.61 -2.53
C VAL A 84 -14.11 5.44 -3.24
N GLN A 85 -13.41 6.56 -3.49
CA GLN A 85 -12.09 6.54 -4.12
C GLN A 85 -11.06 5.84 -3.22
N ALA A 86 -10.99 6.21 -1.94
CA ALA A 86 -10.10 5.59 -0.96
C ALA A 86 -10.30 4.08 -0.88
N ARG A 87 -11.56 3.62 -0.82
CA ARG A 87 -11.88 2.20 -0.79
C ARG A 87 -11.34 1.48 -2.03
N ARG A 88 -11.47 2.07 -3.22
CA ARG A 88 -10.95 1.49 -4.46
C ARG A 88 -9.43 1.42 -4.47
N GLU A 89 -8.76 2.53 -4.17
CA GLU A 89 -7.29 2.60 -4.21
C GLU A 89 -6.65 1.66 -3.17
N LEU A 90 -7.18 1.66 -1.94
CA LEU A 90 -6.70 0.77 -0.88
C LEU A 90 -7.01 -0.70 -1.18
N ALA A 91 -8.15 -1.03 -1.80
CA ALA A 91 -8.45 -2.39 -2.21
C ALA A 91 -7.47 -2.90 -3.29
N THR A 92 -7.11 -2.06 -4.27
CA THR A 92 -6.11 -2.41 -5.30
C THR A 92 -4.74 -2.65 -4.69
N ALA A 93 -4.30 -1.77 -3.79
CA ALA A 93 -3.05 -1.94 -3.05
C ALA A 93 -3.05 -3.24 -2.24
N HIS A 94 -4.15 -3.50 -1.52
CA HIS A 94 -4.32 -4.68 -0.69
C HIS A 94 -4.27 -5.98 -1.51
N GLN A 95 -5.02 -6.08 -2.60
CA GLN A 95 -5.02 -7.28 -3.45
C GLN A 95 -3.63 -7.55 -4.04
N THR A 96 -2.93 -6.51 -4.49
CA THR A 96 -1.57 -6.63 -5.02
C THR A 96 -0.60 -7.10 -3.93
N ALA A 97 -0.68 -6.52 -2.74
CA ALA A 97 0.12 -6.91 -1.58
C ALA A 97 -0.10 -8.38 -1.18
N ARG A 98 -1.35 -8.85 -1.15
CA ARG A 98 -1.68 -10.25 -0.86
C ARG A 98 -1.11 -11.22 -1.90
N LYS A 99 -1.17 -10.87 -3.19
CA LYS A 99 -0.61 -11.71 -4.27
C LYS A 99 0.90 -11.85 -4.12
N LEU A 100 1.60 -10.74 -3.84
CA LEU A 100 3.05 -10.76 -3.59
C LEU A 100 3.40 -11.56 -2.34
N ARG A 101 2.63 -11.43 -1.25
CA ARG A 101 2.85 -12.21 -0.02
C ARG A 101 2.84 -13.72 -0.25
N GLY A 102 2.03 -14.21 -1.19
CA GLY A 102 1.86 -15.64 -1.46
C GLY A 102 2.76 -16.22 -2.56
N ARG A 103 3.67 -15.43 -3.15
CA ARG A 103 4.45 -15.83 -4.35
C ARG A 103 5.97 -15.88 -4.15
N VAL A 104 6.47 -15.31 -3.07
CA VAL A 104 7.92 -15.23 -2.77
C VAL A 104 8.27 -16.15 -1.61
#